data_AF-A0AAV2NXN0-F1
#
_entry.id   AF-A0AAV2NXN0-F1
#
_cell.length_a   1.000
_cell.length_b   1.000
_cell.length_c   1.000
_cell.angle_alpha   90.00
_cell.angle_beta   90.00
_cell.angle_gamma   90.00
#
_symmetry.space_group_name_H-M   'P 1'
#
loop_
_entity.id
_entity.type
_entity.pdbx_description
1 polymer ?
#
loop_
_entity_poly.entity_id
_entity_poly.type
_entity_poly.pdbx_seq_one_letter_code
_entity_poly.pdbx_strand_id
1 'polypeptide(L)'
;MVDDLKDLLVEQSTIIASIKRVLANFKKIGKANVTQYKVKKRLENLEALWEKCQRQHVRLLQVATAEEQRTVGYFSTDEFFAAEDDYHESADHLADIIVISYLVTEFSGKFAEWENFRGIFESLVASKESLSNTQKLHYLKASVTGATPR
;
A
#
# COMPACT_ATOMS: atom_id res chain seq x y z
N MET A 1 -24.97 -12.63 25.34
CA MET A 1 -24.10 -12.55 24.15
C MET A 1 -23.92 -11.09 23.73
N VAL A 2 -23.39 -10.24 24.63
CA VAL A 2 -23.10 -8.81 24.34
C VAL A 2 -21.58 -8.57 24.24
N ASP A 3 -20.77 -9.60 24.53
CA ASP A 3 -19.31 -9.52 24.51
C ASP A 3 -18.70 -9.77 23.12
N ASP A 4 -19.33 -10.59 22.25
CA ASP A 4 -18.76 -10.92 20.92
C ASP A 4 -18.61 -9.70 20.01
N LEU A 5 -19.61 -8.81 19.94
CA LEU A 5 -19.52 -7.62 19.07
C LEU A 5 -18.44 -6.63 19.55
N LYS A 6 -18.34 -6.41 20.87
CA LYS A 6 -17.34 -5.49 21.44
C LYS A 6 -15.93 -5.98 21.19
N ASP A 7 -15.69 -7.27 21.41
CA ASP A 7 -14.37 -7.88 21.17
C ASP A 7 -13.98 -7.78 19.69
N LEU A 8 -14.93 -8.03 18.78
CA LEU A 8 -14.71 -7.89 17.34
C LEU A 8 -14.39 -6.45 16.91
N LEU A 9 -15.05 -5.46 17.53
CA LEU A 9 -14.79 -4.04 17.28
C LEU A 9 -13.39 -3.63 17.77
N VAL A 10 -12.97 -4.09 18.95
CA VAL A 10 -11.62 -3.83 19.48
C VAL A 10 -10.55 -4.42 18.56
N GLU A 11 -10.76 -5.65 18.09
CA GLU A 11 -9.85 -6.27 17.13
C GLU A 11 -9.79 -5.48 15.82
N GLN A 12 -10.94 -5.04 15.30
CA GLN A 12 -11.02 -4.26 14.07
C GLN A 12 -10.30 -2.92 14.19
N SER A 13 -10.52 -2.17 15.27
CA SER A 13 -9.82 -0.91 15.52
C SER A 13 -8.30 -1.12 15.62
N THR A 14 -7.85 -2.24 16.18
CA THR A 14 -6.42 -2.57 16.26
C THR A 14 -5.81 -2.86 14.89
N ILE A 15 -6.55 -3.56 14.02
CA ILE A 15 -6.12 -3.83 12.63
C ILE A 15 -6.03 -2.52 11.85
N ILE A 16 -7.06 -1.68 11.90
CA ILE A 16 -7.10 -0.37 11.23
C ILE A 16 -5.95 0.52 11.70
N ALA A 17 -5.70 0.58 13.02
CA ALA A 17 -4.58 1.34 13.58
C ALA A 17 -3.22 0.82 13.10
N SER A 18 -3.10 -0.49 12.83
CA SER A 18 -1.88 -1.09 12.30
C SER A 18 -1.65 -0.67 10.85
N ILE A 19 -2.69 -0.71 10.00
CA ILE A 19 -2.65 -0.27 8.59
C ILE A 19 -2.21 1.20 8.51
N LYS A 20 -2.89 2.09 9.24
CA LYS A 20 -2.61 3.54 9.32
C LYS A 20 -1.15 3.89 9.60
N ARG A 21 -0.44 3.02 10.32
CA ARG A 21 0.94 3.27 10.75
C ARG A 21 1.99 2.66 9.84
N VAL A 22 1.62 1.82 8.86
CA VAL A 22 2.59 1.13 8.00
C VAL A 22 3.47 2.13 7.24
N LEU A 23 2.87 3.06 6.51
CA LEU A 23 3.61 4.03 5.70
C LEU A 23 4.47 4.97 6.56
N ALA A 24 3.91 5.50 7.65
CA ALA A 24 4.63 6.35 8.58
C ALA A 24 5.83 5.64 9.22
N ASN A 25 5.67 4.37 9.59
CA ASN A 25 6.76 3.56 10.15
C ASN A 25 7.80 3.21 9.09
N PHE A 26 7.39 2.93 7.86
CA PHE A 26 8.31 2.63 6.76
C PHE A 26 9.18 3.85 6.42
N LYS A 27 8.60 5.05 6.33
CA LYS A 27 9.33 6.31 6.08
C LYS A 27 10.43 6.59 7.13
N LYS A 28 10.28 6.10 8.36
CA LYS A 28 11.28 6.24 9.45
C LYS A 28 12.51 5.34 9.32
N ILE A 29 12.48 4.28 8.50
CA ILE A 29 13.62 3.35 8.33
C ILE A 29 14.83 4.06 7.71
N GLY A 30 14.60 5.17 6.99
CA GLY A 30 15.63 5.99 6.34
C GLY A 30 16.09 5.36 5.01
N LYS A 31 16.25 6.20 3.98
CA LYS A 31 16.48 5.75 2.60
C LYS A 31 17.67 4.78 2.44
N ALA A 32 18.75 4.98 3.20
CA ALA A 32 19.95 4.13 3.15
C ALA A 32 19.72 2.69 3.65
N ASN A 33 18.68 2.44 4.46
CA ASN A 33 18.40 1.13 5.06
C ASN A 33 17.23 0.40 4.38
N VAL A 34 16.61 1.01 3.37
CA VAL A 34 15.51 0.42 2.60
C VAL A 34 16.12 -0.52 1.56
N THR A 35 15.86 -1.81 1.71
CA THR A 35 16.25 -2.84 0.73
C THR A 35 15.01 -3.38 0.04
N GLN A 36 15.17 -3.88 -1.20
CA GLN A 36 14.06 -4.46 -1.97
C GLN A 36 13.32 -5.56 -1.19
N TYR A 37 14.06 -6.42 -0.48
CA TYR A 37 13.50 -7.43 0.40
C TYR A 37 12.60 -6.84 1.50
N LYS A 38 13.05 -5.77 2.18
CA LYS A 38 12.26 -5.12 3.22
C LYS A 38 10.98 -4.49 2.65
N VAL A 39 11.03 -3.88 1.47
CA VAL A 39 9.84 -3.27 0.84
C VAL A 39 8.82 -4.34 0.48
N LYS A 40 9.25 -5.41 -0.19
CA LYS A 40 8.40 -6.57 -0.50
C LYS A 40 7.77 -7.16 0.76
N LYS A 41 8.58 -7.38 1.79
CA LYS A 41 8.08 -7.94 3.05
C LYS A 41 7.06 -7.04 3.76
N ARG A 42 7.20 -5.71 3.62
CA ARG A 42 6.24 -4.75 4.17
C ARG A 42 4.94 -4.75 3.38
N LEU A 43 5.01 -4.86 2.05
CA LEU A 43 3.83 -4.96 1.19
C LEU A 43 3.03 -6.24 1.50
N GLU A 44 3.70 -7.40 1.56
CA GLU A 44 3.07 -8.68 1.95
C GLU A 44 2.34 -8.58 3.30
N ASN A 45 2.99 -7.96 4.30
CA ASN A 45 2.39 -7.81 5.62
C ASN A 45 1.20 -6.84 5.61
N LEU A 46 1.25 -5.80 4.78
CA LEU A 46 0.16 -4.83 4.62
C LEU A 46 -1.05 -5.48 3.93
N GLU A 47 -0.83 -6.25 2.87
CA GLU A 47 -1.88 -7.03 2.18
C GLU A 47 -2.56 -8.01 3.15
N ALA A 48 -1.77 -8.72 3.97
CA ALA A 48 -2.32 -9.63 4.98
C ALA A 48 -3.15 -8.89 6.06
N LEU A 49 -2.75 -7.69 6.47
CA LEU A 49 -3.53 -6.86 7.39
C LEU A 49 -4.84 -6.41 6.75
N TRP A 50 -4.80 -5.99 5.49
CA TRP A 50 -5.98 -5.55 4.76
C TRP A 50 -7.00 -6.67 4.56
N GLU A 51 -6.54 -7.85 4.13
CA GLU A 51 -7.39 -9.02 3.98
C GLU A 51 -8.06 -9.41 5.33
N LYS A 52 -7.31 -9.29 6.45
CA LYS A 52 -7.88 -9.49 7.78
C LYS A 52 -8.93 -8.42 8.13
N CYS A 53 -8.66 -7.15 7.82
CA CYS A 53 -9.56 -6.02 8.03
C CYS A 53 -10.90 -6.22 7.29
N GLN A 54 -10.84 -6.62 6.02
CA GLN A 54 -12.02 -6.87 5.19
C GLN A 54 -12.88 -8.01 5.74
N ARG A 55 -12.25 -9.16 6.09
CA ARG A 55 -12.97 -10.29 6.69
C ARG A 55 -13.66 -9.91 7.99
N GLN A 56 -12.96 -9.18 8.85
CA GLN A 56 -13.50 -8.75 10.13
C GLN A 56 -14.63 -7.72 9.95
N HIS A 57 -14.53 -6.81 8.97
CA HIS A 57 -15.60 -5.89 8.63
C HIS A 57 -16.88 -6.64 8.21
N VAL A 58 -16.77 -7.63 7.32
CA VAL A 58 -17.91 -8.46 6.93
C VAL A 58 -18.50 -9.20 8.13
N ARG A 59 -17.67 -9.76 9.01
CA ARG A 59 -18.13 -10.42 10.23
C ARG A 59 -18.89 -9.47 11.17
N LEU A 60 -18.40 -8.24 11.34
CA LEU A 60 -19.08 -7.21 12.13
C LEU A 60 -20.48 -6.89 11.58
N LEU A 61 -20.62 -6.77 10.26
CA LEU A 61 -21.92 -6.56 9.62
C LEU A 61 -22.89 -7.74 9.79
N GLN A 62 -22.36 -8.97 9.87
CA GLN A 62 -23.17 -10.17 10.07
C GLN A 62 -23.64 -10.35 11.52
N VAL A 63 -22.80 -9.99 12.49
CA VAL A 63 -23.09 -10.16 13.93
C VAL A 63 -23.92 -9.00 14.48
N ALA A 64 -23.72 -7.78 13.99
CA ALA A 64 -24.44 -6.61 14.48
C ALA A 64 -25.91 -6.62 14.06
N THR A 65 -26.80 -6.41 15.02
CA THR A 65 -28.22 -6.18 14.78
C THR A 65 -28.45 -4.85 14.04
N ALA A 66 -29.63 -4.69 13.42
CA ALA A 66 -29.99 -3.44 12.74
C ALA A 66 -29.98 -2.22 13.66
N GLU A 67 -30.21 -2.41 14.97
CA GLU A 67 -30.11 -1.32 15.95
C GLU A 67 -28.66 -0.97 16.28
N GLU A 68 -27.79 -1.98 16.45
CA GLU A 68 -26.36 -1.76 16.67
C GLU A 68 -25.70 -1.09 15.46
N GLN A 69 -26.07 -1.46 14.23
CA GLN A 69 -25.57 -0.81 13.02
C GLN A 69 -25.95 0.68 12.93
N ARG A 70 -27.03 1.12 13.61
CA ARG A 70 -27.44 2.53 13.67
C ARG A 70 -26.83 3.30 14.83
N THR A 71 -26.44 2.61 15.90
CA THR A 71 -26.07 3.25 17.18
C THR A 71 -24.59 3.14 17.51
N VAL A 72 -23.88 2.12 16.98
CA VAL A 72 -22.46 1.91 17.23
C VAL A 72 -21.63 2.73 16.25
N GLY A 73 -20.74 3.57 16.80
CA GLY A 73 -19.97 4.56 16.05
C GLY A 73 -19.20 4.01 14.84
N TYR A 74 -18.61 2.81 14.95
CA TYR A 74 -17.87 2.17 13.85
C TYR A 74 -18.64 2.10 12.51
N PHE A 75 -19.96 1.87 12.56
CA PHE A 75 -20.79 1.77 11.35
C PHE A 75 -21.20 3.13 10.78
N SER A 76 -20.92 4.23 11.48
CA SER A 76 -21.28 5.59 11.08
C SER A 76 -20.07 6.49 10.81
N THR A 77 -18.86 6.10 11.23
CA THR A 77 -17.64 6.93 11.14
C THR A 77 -16.78 6.66 9.90
N ASP A 78 -17.25 5.82 8.96
CA ASP A 78 -16.53 5.42 7.74
C ASP A 78 -15.08 4.95 7.99
N GLU A 79 -14.78 4.47 9.21
CA GLU A 79 -13.42 4.12 9.62
C GLU A 79 -12.80 3.02 8.76
N PHE A 80 -13.65 2.11 8.25
CA PHE A 80 -13.23 1.05 7.33
C PHE A 80 -12.77 1.62 5.98
N PHE A 81 -13.53 2.56 5.39
CA PHE A 81 -13.18 3.19 4.12
C PHE A 81 -11.96 4.09 4.26
N ALA A 82 -11.83 4.81 5.38
CA ALA A 82 -10.59 5.54 5.66
C ALA A 82 -9.37 4.59 5.71
N ALA A 83 -9.53 3.40 6.30
CA ALA A 83 -8.47 2.39 6.31
C ALA A 83 -8.18 1.79 4.93
N GLU A 84 -9.18 1.74 4.04
CA GLU A 84 -9.03 1.34 2.64
C GLU A 84 -8.14 2.34 1.88
N ASP A 85 -8.40 3.64 2.05
CA ASP A 85 -7.58 4.69 1.47
C ASP A 85 -6.14 4.63 1.99
N ASP A 86 -5.96 4.48 3.30
CA ASP A 86 -4.64 4.32 3.94
C ASP A 86 -3.89 3.08 3.40
N TYR A 87 -4.62 1.98 3.15
CA TYR A 87 -4.06 0.77 2.56
C TYR A 87 -3.58 1.02 1.13
N HIS A 88 -4.43 1.59 0.28
CA HIS A 88 -4.09 1.85 -1.12
C HIS A 88 -2.90 2.80 -1.25
N GLU A 89 -2.89 3.91 -0.50
CA GLU A 89 -1.76 4.85 -0.49
C GLU A 89 -0.45 4.14 -0.08
N SER A 90 -0.52 3.33 0.98
CA SER A 90 0.64 2.59 1.49
C SER A 90 1.13 1.53 0.50
N ALA A 91 0.21 0.78 -0.12
CA ALA A 91 0.51 -0.30 -1.04
C ALA A 91 1.13 0.24 -2.34
N ASP A 92 0.54 1.30 -2.91
CA ASP A 92 1.04 1.96 -4.11
C ASP A 92 2.45 2.51 -3.88
N HIS A 93 2.68 3.19 -2.75
CA HIS A 93 4.00 3.71 -2.42
C HIS A 93 5.07 2.61 -2.32
N LEU A 94 4.75 1.47 -1.71
CA LEU A 94 5.67 0.34 -1.59
C LEU A 94 5.92 -0.31 -2.96
N ALA A 95 4.87 -0.47 -3.78
CA ALA A 95 4.98 -1.00 -5.14
C ALA A 95 5.86 -0.10 -6.03
N ASP A 96 5.71 1.22 -5.93
CA ASP A 96 6.50 2.19 -6.67
C ASP A 96 7.98 2.09 -6.35
N ILE A 97 8.32 1.96 -5.07
CA ILE A 97 9.71 1.77 -4.65
C ILE A 97 10.28 0.46 -5.23
N ILE A 98 9.48 -0.61 -5.28
CA ILE A 98 9.91 -1.87 -5.90
C ILE A 98 10.21 -1.67 -7.39
N VAL A 99 9.31 -1.02 -8.14
CA VAL A 99 9.48 -0.74 -9.57
C VAL A 99 10.73 0.11 -9.80
N ILE A 100 10.91 1.19 -9.05
CA ILE A 100 12.09 2.06 -9.18
C ILE A 100 13.38 1.31 -8.84
N SER A 101 13.37 0.47 -7.80
CA SER A 101 14.52 -0.35 -7.44
C SER A 101 14.96 -1.28 -8.57
N TYR A 102 14.02 -1.85 -9.33
CA TYR A 102 14.34 -2.66 -10.50
C TYR A 102 14.93 -1.79 -11.62
N LEU A 103 14.29 -0.67 -11.94
CA LEU A 103 14.71 0.21 -13.03
C LEU A 103 16.09 0.85 -12.80
N VAL A 104 16.42 1.25 -11.56
CA VAL A 104 17.72 1.83 -11.20
C VAL A 104 18.84 0.79 -11.25
N THR A 105 18.56 -0.46 -10.91
CA THR A 105 19.58 -1.53 -10.95
C THR A 105 20.01 -1.85 -12.38
N GLU A 106 19.12 -1.67 -13.36
CA GLU A 106 19.32 -2.07 -14.75
C GLU A 106 19.82 -0.93 -15.65
N PHE A 107 19.83 0.33 -15.17
CA PHE A 107 20.23 1.48 -15.98
C PHE A 107 21.19 2.41 -15.25
N SER A 108 22.48 2.31 -15.58
CA SER A 108 23.54 3.19 -15.09
C SER A 108 23.72 4.45 -15.95
N GLY A 109 22.87 4.64 -16.97
CA GLY A 109 22.96 5.75 -17.92
C GLY A 109 23.81 5.44 -19.17
N LYS A 110 24.34 4.22 -19.29
CA LYS A 110 25.10 3.81 -20.49
C LYS A 110 24.16 3.47 -21.63
N PHE A 111 24.52 3.93 -22.84
CA PHE A 111 23.74 3.64 -24.04
C PHE A 111 23.56 2.14 -24.31
N ALA A 112 24.55 1.31 -23.98
CA ALA A 112 24.48 -0.14 -24.16
C ALA A 112 23.38 -0.82 -23.29
N GLU A 113 22.97 -0.18 -22.19
CA GLU A 113 21.93 -0.69 -21.28
C GLU A 113 20.52 -0.20 -21.68
N TRP A 114 20.42 0.70 -22.65
CA TRP A 114 19.18 1.39 -23.01
C TRP A 114 18.07 0.45 -23.50
N GLU A 115 18.37 -0.50 -24.39
CA GLU A 115 17.32 -1.39 -24.91
C GLU A 115 16.73 -2.29 -23.81
N ASN A 116 17.58 -2.81 -22.92
CA ASN A 116 17.14 -3.60 -21.78
C ASN A 116 16.28 -2.76 -20.81
N PHE A 117 16.78 -1.58 -20.42
CA PHE A 117 16.03 -0.64 -19.59
C PHE A 117 14.68 -0.29 -20.21
N ARG A 118 14.66 0.03 -21.51
CA ARG A 118 13.44 0.40 -22.23
C ARG A 118 12.43 -0.74 -22.21
N GLY A 119 12.84 -1.98 -22.46
CA GLY A 119 11.95 -3.14 -22.39
C GLY A 119 11.35 -3.35 -20.99
N ILE A 120 12.16 -3.20 -19.94
CA ILE A 120 11.69 -3.30 -18.55
C ILE A 120 10.73 -2.15 -18.21
N PHE A 121 11.06 -0.91 -18.62
CA PHE A 121 10.21 0.25 -18.40
C PHE A 121 8.87 0.13 -19.14
N GLU A 122 8.89 -0.35 -20.38
CA GLU A 122 7.68 -0.60 -21.16
C GLU A 122 6.79 -1.64 -20.49
N SER A 123 7.39 -2.74 -19.99
CA SER A 123 6.69 -3.80 -19.28
C SER A 123 6.09 -3.34 -17.93
N LEU A 124 6.86 -2.59 -17.13
CA LEU A 124 6.48 -2.26 -15.74
C LEU A 124 5.70 -0.94 -15.59
N VAL A 125 5.86 0.00 -16.52
CA VAL A 125 5.36 1.38 -16.39
C VAL A 125 4.60 1.84 -17.63
N ALA A 126 5.17 1.72 -18.83
CA ALA A 126 4.56 2.33 -20.02
C ALA A 126 3.28 1.63 -20.46
N SER A 127 3.20 0.31 -20.29
CA SER A 127 2.02 -0.53 -20.58
C SER A 127 0.85 -0.34 -19.60
N LYS A 128 1.08 0.29 -18.44
CA LYS A 128 0.03 0.49 -17.44
C LYS A 128 -0.94 1.59 -17.89
N GLU A 129 -2.19 1.20 -18.16
CA GLU A 129 -3.27 2.13 -18.54
C GLU A 129 -3.75 3.00 -17.36
N SER A 130 -3.58 2.51 -16.13
CA SER A 130 -3.91 3.25 -14.90
C SER A 130 -3.00 4.46 -14.66
N LEU A 131 -1.85 4.54 -15.32
CA LEU A 131 -0.90 5.63 -15.18
C LEU A 131 -1.06 6.66 -16.29
N SER A 132 -1.22 7.92 -15.91
CA SER A 132 -1.13 9.06 -16.82
C SER A 132 0.28 9.22 -17.39
N ASN A 133 0.40 9.91 -18.52
CA ASN A 133 1.70 10.24 -19.11
C ASN A 133 2.60 11.02 -18.14
N THR A 134 2.02 11.86 -17.29
CA THR A 134 2.76 12.58 -16.24
C THR A 134 3.34 11.62 -15.20
N GLN A 135 2.55 10.66 -14.70
CA GLN A 135 3.04 9.64 -13.76
C GLN A 135 4.14 8.79 -14.39
N LYS A 136 3.96 8.35 -15.65
CA LYS A 136 4.99 7.62 -16.40
C LYS A 136 6.31 8.41 -16.48
N LEU A 137 6.23 9.72 -16.75
CA LEU A 137 7.39 10.61 -16.75
C LEU A 137 8.05 10.71 -15.36
N HIS A 138 7.28 10.71 -14.28
CA HIS A 138 7.84 10.70 -12.92
C HIS A 138 8.63 9.43 -12.62
N TYR A 139 8.14 8.24 -13.00
CA TYR A 139 8.92 6.99 -12.87
C TYR A 139 10.18 7.01 -13.71
N LEU A 140 10.10 7.50 -14.95
CA LEU A 140 11.27 7.61 -15.82
C LEU A 140 12.32 8.48 -15.13
N LYS A 141 11.94 9.70 -14.74
CA LYS A 141 12.83 10.63 -14.04
C LYS A 141 13.44 10.03 -12.77
N ALA A 142 12.63 9.36 -11.95
CA ALA A 142 13.10 8.70 -10.73
C ALA A 142 14.14 7.61 -11.01
N SER A 143 13.93 6.84 -12.09
CA SER A 143 14.81 5.74 -12.49
C SER A 143 16.16 6.22 -13.02
N VAL A 144 16.19 7.34 -13.76
CA VAL A 144 17.46 7.88 -14.31
C VAL A 144 18.27 8.68 -13.30
N THR A 145 17.60 9.27 -12.30
CA THR A 145 18.25 10.15 -11.31
C THR A 145 18.54 9.47 -9.99
N GLY A 146 18.01 8.26 -9.77
CA GLY A 146 18.04 7.57 -8.48
C GLY A 146 17.20 8.26 -7.39
N ALA A 147 16.42 9.29 -7.75
CA ALA A 147 15.58 10.01 -6.81
C ALA A 147 14.21 9.33 -6.68
N THR A 148 13.89 8.85 -5.48
CA THR A 148 12.54 8.37 -5.16
C THR A 148 11.52 9.52 -5.32
N PRO A 149 10.39 9.32 -6.03
CA PRO A 149 9.28 10.27 -6.06
C PRO A 149 8.88 10.60 -4.62
N ARG A 150 8.64 11.89 -4.37
CA ARG A 150 8.25 12.39 -3.05
C ARG A 150 6.81 12.02 -2.73
#